data_AF-A0A944H5U2-F1
#
_entry.id   AF-A0A944H5U2-F1
#
_cell.length_a   1.000
_cell.length_b   1.000
_cell.length_c   1.000
_cell.angle_alpha   90.00
_cell.angle_beta   90.00
_cell.angle_gamma   90.00
#
_symmetry.space_group_name_H-M   'P 1'
#
loop_
_entity.id
_entity.type
_entity.pdbx_description
1 polymer ?
#
loop_
_entity_poly.entity_id
_entity_poly.type
_entity_poly.pdbx_seq_one_letter_code
_entity_poly.pdbx_strand_id
1 'polypeptide(L)'
;MIEAQDINYEKSVLIGVITKEQPEEKMKEYLDELEFLTYTAGGEVLKRFVQRIDVPNPKTYIGSGKMLEVADFVKEHEIGSVIFDDELS
;
A
#
# COMPACT_ATOMS: atom_id res chain seq x y z
N MET A 1 -17.95 -18.23 27.67
CA MET A 1 -18.02 -18.59 26.25
C MET A 1 -17.28 -17.49 25.52
N ILE A 2 -16.10 -17.77 24.95
CA ILE A 2 -15.38 -16.78 24.16
C ILE A 2 -16.00 -16.89 22.76
N GLU A 3 -16.73 -15.87 22.33
CA GLU A 3 -17.15 -15.78 20.94
C GLU A 3 -15.89 -15.69 20.08
N ALA A 4 -15.75 -16.60 19.12
CA ALA A 4 -14.76 -16.42 18.07
C ALA A 4 -15.17 -15.16 17.32
N GLN A 5 -14.41 -14.08 17.50
CA GLN A 5 -14.60 -12.87 16.72
C GLN A 5 -14.25 -13.24 15.28
N ASP A 6 -15.23 -13.22 14.38
CA ASP A 6 -14.98 -13.26 12.94
C ASP A 6 -14.24 -11.96 12.61
N ILE A 7 -12.90 -12.02 12.61
CA ILE A 7 -12.06 -10.90 12.20
C ILE A 7 -12.14 -10.85 10.68
N ASN A 8 -13.13 -10.14 10.17
CA ASN A 8 -13.18 -9.81 8.74
C ASN A 8 -12.09 -8.78 8.47
N TYR A 9 -10.97 -9.24 7.93
CA TYR A 9 -9.87 -8.36 7.59
C TYR A 9 -10.26 -7.44 6.43
N GLU A 10 -9.97 -6.14 6.56
CA GLU A 10 -10.14 -5.21 5.45
C GLU A 10 -9.07 -5.44 4.40
N LYS A 11 -9.48 -5.87 3.20
CA LYS A 11 -8.58 -6.02 2.06
C LYS A 11 -7.91 -4.68 1.75
N SER A 12 -6.59 -4.71 1.71
CA SER A 12 -5.74 -3.53 1.59
C SER A 12 -4.68 -3.72 0.53
N VAL A 13 -4.19 -2.62 -0.02
CA VAL A 13 -2.97 -2.61 -0.85
C VAL A 13 -2.02 -1.54 -0.35
N LEU A 14 -0.73 -1.82 -0.48
CA LEU A 14 0.33 -0.89 -0.10
C LEU A 14 0.97 -0.28 -1.34
N ILE A 15 1.36 0.98 -1.25
CA ILE A 15 2.05 1.72 -2.30
C ILE A 15 3.35 2.28 -1.74
N GLY A 16 4.46 1.80 -2.30
CA GLY A 16 5.81 2.29 -2.00
C GLY A 16 6.47 2.92 -3.22
N VAL A 17 7.44 3.78 -2.96
CA VAL A 17 8.27 4.38 -4.01
C VAL A 17 9.75 4.08 -3.76
N ILE A 18 10.49 3.94 -4.86
CA ILE A 18 11.95 3.88 -4.82
C ILE A 18 12.46 5.21 -5.35
N THR A 19 13.17 5.94 -4.51
CA THR A 19 13.83 7.21 -4.85
C THR A 19 15.33 7.11 -4.58
N LYS A 20 16.08 8.19 -4.83
CA LYS A 20 17.50 8.25 -4.45
C LYS A 20 17.69 8.31 -2.93
N GLU A 21 16.74 8.87 -2.21
CA GLU A 21 16.75 9.05 -0.75
C GLU A 21 16.16 7.83 -0.03
N GLN A 22 15.35 7.04 -0.75
CA GLN A 22 14.73 5.80 -0.31
C GLN A 22 15.04 4.67 -1.30
N PRO A 23 16.21 4.01 -1.17
CA PRO A 23 16.58 2.89 -2.03
C PRO A 23 15.67 1.68 -1.77
N GLU A 24 15.76 0.69 -2.66
CA GLU A 24 14.87 -0.48 -2.66
C GLU A 24 14.87 -1.26 -1.35
N GLU A 25 16.02 -1.39 -0.67
CA GLU A 25 16.12 -2.07 0.63
C GLU A 25 15.30 -1.35 1.70
N LYS A 26 15.47 -0.04 1.81
CA LYS A 26 14.73 0.81 2.76
C LYS A 26 13.22 0.82 2.48
N MET A 27 12.83 0.91 1.21
CA MET A 27 11.42 0.80 0.81
C MET A 27 10.82 -0.56 1.19
N LYS A 28 11.58 -1.65 1.05
CA LYS A 28 11.11 -2.98 1.46
C LYS A 28 10.88 -3.06 2.96
N GLU A 29 11.83 -2.57 3.76
CA GLU A 29 11.69 -2.49 5.22
C GLU A 29 10.44 -1.72 5.62
N TYR A 30 10.19 -0.57 4.99
CA TYR A 30 9.02 0.24 5.29
C TYR A 30 7.72 -0.45 4.91
N LEU A 31 7.65 -1.10 3.74
CA LEU A 31 6.47 -1.86 3.35
C LEU A 31 6.25 -3.11 4.22
N ASP A 32 7.31 -3.74 4.73
CA ASP A 32 7.21 -4.85 5.67
C ASP A 32 6.63 -4.38 7.01
N GLU A 33 7.10 -3.24 7.52
CA GLU A 33 6.55 -2.61 8.72
C GLU A 33 5.08 -2.20 8.51
N LEU A 34 4.77 -1.55 7.38
CA LEU A 34 3.43 -1.08 7.07
C LEU A 34 2.44 -2.25 6.90
N GLU A 35 2.87 -3.37 6.32
CA GLU A 35 2.07 -4.60 6.25
C GLU A 35 1.79 -5.16 7.65
N PHE A 36 2.78 -5.18 8.53
CA PHE A 36 2.59 -5.59 9.92
C PHE A 36 1.63 -4.67 10.67
N LEU A 37 1.74 -3.36 10.49
CA LEU A 37 0.81 -2.38 11.06
C LEU A 37 -0.61 -2.58 10.52
N THR A 38 -0.74 -2.79 9.20
CA THR A 38 -2.03 -3.08 8.55
C THR A 38 -2.66 -4.35 9.14
N TYR A 39 -1.87 -5.42 9.29
CA TYR A 39 -2.33 -6.67 9.90
C TYR A 39 -2.83 -6.48 11.34
N THR A 40 -2.06 -5.78 12.18
CA THR A 40 -2.44 -5.53 13.57
C THR A 40 -3.64 -4.59 13.70
N ALA A 41 -3.91 -3.76 12.69
CA ALA A 41 -5.11 -2.94 12.58
C ALA A 41 -6.34 -3.69 12.03
N GLY A 42 -6.21 -4.97 11.69
CA GLY A 42 -7.31 -5.76 11.12
C GLY A 42 -7.47 -5.61 9.61
N GLY A 43 -6.40 -5.27 8.88
CA GLY A 43 -6.33 -5.30 7.42
C GLY A 43 -5.57 -6.51 6.88
N GLU A 44 -5.86 -6.93 5.66
CA GLU A 44 -5.11 -7.96 4.91
C GLU A 44 -4.52 -7.33 3.66
N VAL A 45 -3.19 -7.31 3.55
CA VAL A 45 -2.51 -6.77 2.36
C VAL A 45 -2.53 -7.82 1.25
N LEU A 46 -3.28 -7.55 0.18
CA LEU A 46 -3.37 -8.46 -0.97
C LEU A 46 -2.27 -8.20 -2.01
N LYS A 47 -1.74 -6.98 -2.07
CA LYS A 47 -0.70 -6.59 -3.03
C LYS A 47 0.08 -5.37 -2.56
N ARG A 48 1.37 -5.37 -2.88
CA ARG A 48 2.26 -4.21 -2.79
C ARG A 48 2.57 -3.69 -4.19
N PHE A 49 2.32 -2.41 -4.42
CA PHE A 49 2.69 -1.70 -5.64
C PHE A 49 3.93 -0.87 -5.38
N VAL A 50 4.94 -1.02 -6.23
CA VAL A 50 6.19 -0.27 -6.13
C VAL A 50 6.45 0.47 -7.43
N GLN A 51 6.81 1.75 -7.31
CA GLN A 51 7.21 2.56 -8.46
C GLN A 51 8.55 3.22 -8.20
N ARG A 52 9.49 3.07 -9.14
CA ARG A 52 10.73 3.84 -9.13
C ARG A 52 10.46 5.21 -9.77
N ILE A 53 10.84 6.27 -9.07
CA ILE A 53 10.67 7.66 -9.48
C ILE A 53 11.86 8.50 -8.97
N ASP A 54 12.29 9.48 -9.75
CA ASP A 54 13.30 10.44 -9.29
C ASP A 54 12.70 11.47 -8.32
N VAL A 55 11.50 11.97 -8.63
CA VAL A 55 10.73 12.93 -7.82
C VAL A 55 9.26 12.53 -7.87
N PRO A 56 8.55 12.43 -6.73
CA PRO A 56 7.12 12.13 -6.71
C PRO A 56 6.29 13.14 -7.51
N ASN A 57 5.29 12.65 -8.24
CA ASN A 57 4.37 13.53 -8.94
C ASN A 57 3.40 14.16 -7.92
N PRO A 58 3.28 15.49 -7.82
CA PRO A 58 2.48 16.14 -6.78
C PRO A 58 0.98 15.83 -6.87
N LYS A 59 0.47 15.35 -8.02
CA LYS A 59 -0.95 15.03 -8.20
C LYS A 59 -1.30 13.56 -7.98
N THR A 60 -0.35 12.66 -8.24
CA THR A 60 -0.63 11.21 -8.31
C THR A 60 0.35 10.36 -7.51
N TYR A 61 1.40 10.97 -6.97
CA TYR A 61 2.53 10.36 -6.28
C TYR A 61 3.37 9.38 -7.14
N ILE A 62 2.73 8.34 -7.69
CA ILE A 62 3.32 7.24 -8.49
C ILE A 62 3.13 7.38 -10.02
N GLY A 63 2.52 8.47 -10.47
CA GLY A 63 2.21 8.71 -11.88
C GLY A 63 0.87 8.11 -12.34
N SER A 64 0.28 8.69 -13.39
CA SER A 64 -1.07 8.35 -13.85
C SER A 64 -1.22 6.89 -14.33
N GLY A 65 -0.22 6.36 -15.04
CA GLY A 65 -0.27 4.98 -15.54
C GLY A 65 -0.33 3.95 -14.41
N LYS A 66 0.54 4.11 -13.40
CA LYS A 66 0.54 3.25 -12.22
C LYS A 66 -0.72 3.45 -11.38
N MET A 67 -1.22 4.68 -11.26
CA MET A 67 -2.47 4.96 -10.56
C MET A 67 -3.67 4.26 -11.20
N LEU A 68 -3.72 4.17 -12.54
CA LEU A 68 -4.75 3.40 -13.24
C LEU A 68 -4.63 1.90 -12.93
N GLU A 69 -3.41 1.34 -12.96
CA GLU A 69 -3.17 -0.07 -12.59
C GLU A 69 -3.65 -0.38 -11.17
N VAL A 70 -3.36 0.51 -10.22
CA VAL A 70 -3.85 0.40 -8.83
C VAL A 70 -5.38 0.47 -8.80
N ALA A 71 -5.98 1.44 -9.49
CA ALA A 71 -7.43 1.63 -9.49
C ALA A 71 -8.17 0.43 -10.09
N ASP A 72 -7.63 -0.18 -11.14
CA ASP A 72 -8.21 -1.38 -11.76
C ASP A 72 -8.13 -2.57 -10.81
N PHE A 73 -6.97 -2.77 -10.15
CA PHE A 73 -6.81 -3.82 -9.13
C PHE A 73 -7.74 -3.62 -7.93
N VAL A 74 -7.90 -2.38 -7.46
CA VAL A 74 -8.80 -2.03 -6.35
C VAL A 74 -10.24 -2.43 -6.67
N LYS A 75 -10.71 -2.15 -7.89
CA LYS A 75 -12.05 -2.51 -8.34
C LYS A 75 -12.23 -4.02 -8.52
N GLU A 76 -11.25 -4.68 -9.13
CA GLU A 76 -11.30 -6.11 -9.41
C GLU A 76 -11.33 -6.96 -8.13
N HIS A 77 -10.58 -6.55 -7.11
CA HIS A 77 -10.41 -7.32 -5.87
C HIS A 77 -11.26 -6.82 -4.69
N GLU A 78 -12.06 -5.77 -4.91
CA GLU A 78 -12.89 -5.11 -3.88
C GLU A 78 -12.05 -4.67 -2.67
N ILE A 79 -10.94 -3.97 -2.95
CA ILE A 79 -10.03 -3.45 -1.93
C ILE A 79 -10.71 -2.30 -1.18
N GLY A 80 -10.72 -2.35 0.15
CA GLY A 80 -11.28 -1.31 1.02
C GLY A 80 -10.31 -0.16 1.27
N SER A 81 -9.02 -0.49 1.40
CA SER A 81 -7.98 0.47 1.80
C SER A 81 -6.77 0.48 0.86
N VAL A 82 -6.31 1.68 0.50
CA VAL A 82 -5.08 1.92 -0.27
C VAL A 82 -4.16 2.77 0.59
N ILE A 83 -3.01 2.22 0.98
CA ILE A 83 -2.12 2.82 1.97
C ILE A 83 -0.81 3.20 1.28
N PHE A 84 -0.39 4.45 1.46
CA PHE A 84 0.88 4.96 0.95
C PHE A 84 1.91 4.97 2.09
N ASP A 85 3.13 4.59 1.75
CA ASP A 85 4.29 4.60 2.66
C ASP A 85 4.76 6.02 3.07
N ASP A 86 4.39 7.02 2.28
CA ASP A 86 4.82 8.41 2.47
C ASP A 86 3.60 9.32 2.64
N GLU A 87 3.84 10.50 3.21
CA GLU A 87 2.82 11.52 3.38
C GLU A 87 2.41 12.11 2.03
N LEU A 88 1.10 12.19 1.79
CA LEU A 88 0.53 12.89 0.65
C LEU A 88 0.27 14.36 1.06
N SER A 89 0.82 15.30 0.29
CA SER A 89 0.65 16.75 0.50
C SER A 89 -0.14 17.44 -0.60
#